data_AF-A0A7C6GIQ8-F1
#
_entry.id   AF-A0A7C6GIQ8-F1
#
_cell.length_a   1.000
_cell.length_b   1.000
_cell.length_c   1.000
_cell.angle_alpha   90.00
_cell.angle_beta   90.00
_cell.angle_gamma   90.00
#
_symmetry.space_group_name_H-M   'P 1'
#
loop_
_entity.id
_entity.type
_entity.pdbx_description
1 polymer ?
#
loop_
_entity_poly.entity_id
_entity_poly.type
_entity_poly.pdbx_seq_one_letter_code
_entity_poly.pdbx_strand_id
1 'polypeptide(L)'
;MFILAFLLGILALAGTIWLRTDTPSSRSWETEEGIIDERFAFVFLPSFTLLLFGLGIIGVSGLFPEFTWPIKILFGIGIIMSGIGAVGSLIGLFSSRYPEWLLPQWRIDSPHRK
;
A
#
# COMPACT_ATOMS: atom_id res chain seq x y z
N MET A 1 -11.17 -10.18 -12.68
CA MET A 1 -11.15 -9.08 -11.68
C MET A 1 -9.94 -9.15 -10.75
N PHE A 2 -9.62 -10.30 -10.14
CA PHE A 2 -8.43 -10.43 -9.27
C PHE A 2 -7.08 -10.21 -9.98
N ILE A 3 -6.95 -10.53 -11.27
CA ILE A 3 -5.75 -10.22 -12.08
C ILE A 3 -5.52 -8.70 -12.16
N LEU A 4 -6.57 -7.91 -12.37
CA LEU A 4 -6.47 -6.45 -12.40
C LEU A 4 -6.06 -5.90 -11.03
N ALA A 5 -6.63 -6.42 -9.94
CA ALA A 5 -6.22 -6.06 -8.59
C ALA A 5 -4.73 -6.37 -8.35
N PHE A 6 -4.25 -7.53 -8.81
CA PHE A 6 -2.84 -7.90 -8.69
C PHE A 6 -1.91 -6.98 -9.50
N LEU A 7 -2.26 -6.65 -10.74
CA LEU A 7 -1.50 -5.71 -11.58
C LEU A 7 -1.47 -4.30 -10.98
N LEU A 8 -2.61 -3.81 -10.50
CA LEU A 8 -2.68 -2.53 -9.78
C LEU A 8 -1.86 -2.57 -8.49
N GLY A 9 -1.84 -3.70 -7.78
CA GLY A 9 -1.01 -3.92 -6.61
C GLY A 9 0.48 -3.82 -6.94
N ILE A 10 0.95 -4.40 -8.05
CA ILE A 10 2.34 -4.27 -8.50
C ILE A 10 2.69 -2.82 -8.83
N LEU A 11 1.81 -2.11 -9.54
CA LEU A 11 2.02 -0.70 -9.87
C LEU A 11 2.06 0.18 -8.61
N ALA A 12 1.14 -0.05 -7.66
CA ALA A 12 1.11 0.66 -6.39
C ALA A 12 2.33 0.34 -5.52
N LEU A 13 2.85 -0.89 -5.58
CA LEU A 13 4.11 -1.28 -4.93
C LEU A 13 5.29 -0.54 -5.53
N ALA A 14 5.39 -0.49 -6.86
CA ALA A 14 6.43 0.25 -7.56
C ALA A 14 6.40 1.73 -7.18
N GLY A 15 5.20 2.34 -7.14
CA GLY A 15 5.01 3.72 -6.66
C GLY A 15 5.43 3.90 -5.20
N THR A 16 5.07 2.96 -4.32
CA THR A 16 5.45 2.97 -2.91
C THR A 16 6.96 2.92 -2.71
N ILE A 17 7.65 2.04 -3.45
CA ILE A 17 9.10 1.91 -3.39
C ILE A 17 9.76 3.17 -3.96
N TRP A 18 9.27 3.65 -5.10
CA TRP A 18 9.77 4.85 -5.75
C TRP A 18 9.65 6.09 -4.84
N LEU A 19 8.53 6.26 -4.15
CA LEU A 19 8.34 7.33 -3.16
C LEU A 19 9.29 7.22 -1.97
N ARG A 20 9.83 6.04 -1.66
CA ARG A 20 10.85 5.90 -0.61
C ARG A 20 12.27 6.23 -1.08
N THR A 21 12.50 6.35 -2.38
CA THR A 21 13.80 6.77 -2.92
C THR A 21 14.01 8.26 -2.72
N ASP A 22 15.26 8.64 -2.47
CA ASP A 22 15.63 10.04 -2.31
C ASP A 22 16.08 10.63 -3.66
N THR A 23 15.11 11.03 -4.50
CA THR A 23 15.38 11.64 -5.81
C THR A 23 14.49 12.86 -6.06
N PRO A 24 14.91 13.86 -6.86
CA PRO A 24 14.08 15.02 -7.15
C PRO A 24 12.70 14.67 -7.73
N SER A 25 12.63 13.59 -8.54
CA SER A 25 11.37 13.17 -9.15
C SER A 25 10.42 12.52 -8.14
N SER A 26 10.92 11.68 -7.22
CA SER A 26 10.10 11.07 -6.15
C SER A 26 9.62 12.07 -5.11
N ARG A 27 10.28 13.23 -4.99
CA ARG A 27 9.90 14.35 -4.10
C ARG A 27 9.06 15.43 -4.76
N SER A 28 8.77 15.33 -6.07
CA SER A 28 8.07 16.39 -6.83
C SER A 28 6.73 16.83 -6.22
N TRP A 29 6.03 15.90 -5.58
CA TRP A 29 4.76 16.16 -4.90
C TRP A 29 4.91 16.99 -3.60
N GLU A 30 6.11 17.12 -3.01
CA GLU A 30 6.30 17.90 -1.76
C GLU A 30 5.97 19.39 -1.94
N THR A 31 6.18 19.92 -3.14
CA THR A 31 5.98 21.34 -3.46
C THR A 31 4.65 21.62 -4.14
N GLU A 32 3.87 20.59 -4.46
CA GLU A 32 2.59 20.73 -5.14
C GLU A 32 1.44 20.69 -4.12
N GLU A 33 0.50 21.63 -4.24
CA GLU A 33 -0.76 21.57 -3.51
C GLU A 33 -1.72 20.63 -4.25
N GLY A 34 -1.58 19.33 -3.99
CA GLY A 34 -2.32 18.26 -4.64
C GLY A 34 -3.03 17.30 -3.70
N ILE A 35 -3.69 16.31 -4.29
CA ILE A 35 -4.33 15.18 -3.56
C ILE A 35 -3.27 14.29 -2.90
N ILE A 36 -2.06 14.25 -3.48
CA ILE A 36 -0.94 13.48 -2.97
C ILE A 36 -0.28 14.26 -1.84
N ASP A 37 -0.66 13.95 -0.61
CA ASP A 37 0.01 14.42 0.60
C ASP A 37 0.89 13.31 1.23
N GLU A 38 1.56 13.64 2.34
CA GLU A 38 2.41 12.69 3.09
C GLU A 38 1.66 11.42 3.50
N ARG A 39 0.38 11.54 3.86
CA ARG A 39 -0.47 10.41 4.27
C ARG A 39 -0.80 9.53 3.08
N PHE A 40 -1.16 10.16 1.97
CA PHE A 40 -1.45 9.46 0.74
C PHE A 40 -0.22 8.65 0.29
N ALA A 41 0.95 9.28 0.27
CA ALA A 41 2.20 8.70 -0.21
C ALA A 41 2.71 7.55 0.67
N PHE A 42 2.71 7.73 2.00
CA PHE A 42 3.41 6.80 2.91
C PHE A 42 2.51 5.92 3.78
N VAL A 43 1.20 6.16 3.79
CA VAL A 43 0.25 5.36 4.57
C VAL A 43 -0.77 4.71 3.65
N PHE A 44 -1.46 5.51 2.83
CA PHE A 44 -2.49 4.99 1.92
C PHE A 44 -1.88 4.09 0.85
N LEU A 45 -0.94 4.59 0.02
CA LEU A 45 -0.41 3.83 -1.11
C LEU A 45 0.17 2.46 -0.72
N PRO A 46 0.98 2.35 0.36
CA PRO A 46 1.52 1.06 0.81
C PRO A 46 0.43 0.13 1.37
N SER A 47 -0.53 0.68 2.12
CA SER A 47 -1.63 -0.11 2.67
C SER A 47 -2.59 -0.60 1.58
N PHE A 48 -2.84 0.25 0.59
CA PHE A 48 -3.67 -0.06 -0.57
C PHE A 48 -3.00 -1.13 -1.44
N THR A 49 -1.68 -1.03 -1.61
CA THR A 49 -0.86 -2.10 -2.22
C THR A 49 -1.08 -3.42 -1.51
N LEU A 50 -0.94 -3.45 -0.17
CA LEU A 50 -1.12 -4.66 0.64
C LEU A 50 -2.55 -5.23 0.52
N LEU A 51 -3.56 -4.37 0.49
CA LEU A 51 -4.95 -4.74 0.27
C LEU A 51 -5.13 -5.44 -1.09
N LEU A 52 -4.62 -4.84 -2.16
CA LEU A 52 -4.72 -5.37 -3.51
C LEU A 52 -4.01 -6.73 -3.65
N PHE A 53 -2.83 -6.89 -3.04
CA PHE A 53 -2.16 -8.18 -2.97
C PHE A 53 -2.95 -9.21 -2.18
N GLY A 54 -3.50 -8.84 -1.02
CA GLY A 54 -4.35 -9.72 -0.22
C GLY A 54 -5.57 -10.23 -0.99
N LEU A 55 -6.27 -9.33 -1.68
CA LEU A 55 -7.41 -9.68 -2.55
C LEU A 55 -6.99 -10.54 -3.75
N GLY A 56 -5.83 -10.27 -4.33
CA GLY A 56 -5.24 -11.08 -5.38
C GLY A 56 -4.98 -12.51 -4.91
N ILE A 57 -4.38 -12.68 -3.74
CA ILE A 57 -4.10 -13.99 -3.11
C ILE A 57 -5.40 -14.74 -2.83
N ILE A 58 -6.40 -14.08 -2.23
CA ILE A 58 -7.74 -14.67 -2.00
C ILE A 58 -8.35 -15.15 -3.33
N GLY A 59 -8.28 -14.31 -4.37
CA GLY A 59 -8.79 -14.64 -5.70
C GLY A 59 -8.09 -15.85 -6.32
N VAL A 60 -6.76 -15.93 -6.20
CA VAL A 60 -5.97 -17.07 -6.69
C VAL A 60 -6.30 -18.35 -5.91
N SER A 61 -6.46 -18.28 -4.59
CA SER A 61 -6.88 -19.43 -3.78
C SER A 61 -8.24 -19.99 -4.22
N GLY A 62 -9.16 -19.14 -4.68
CA GLY A 62 -10.46 -19.53 -5.20
C GLY A 62 -10.44 -20.21 -6.58
N LEU A 63 -9.30 -20.21 -7.29
CA LEU A 63 -9.15 -20.91 -8.57
C LEU A 63 -8.93 -22.41 -8.41
N PHE A 64 -8.56 -22.85 -7.20
CA PHE A 64 -8.29 -24.25 -6.93
C PHE A 64 -9.56 -24.96 -6.46
N PRO A 65 -10.00 -26.04 -7.15
CA PRO A 65 -11.22 -26.76 -6.79
C PRO A 65 -11.12 -27.43 -5.42
N GLU A 66 -9.94 -27.95 -5.10
CA GLU A 66 -9.68 -28.63 -3.85
C GLU A 66 -9.07 -27.66 -2.85
N PHE A 67 -9.82 -27.33 -1.80
CA PHE A 67 -9.36 -26.42 -0.75
C PHE A 67 -8.41 -27.14 0.24
N THR A 68 -7.25 -27.56 -0.27
CA THR A 68 -6.23 -28.28 0.48
C THR A 68 -5.59 -27.40 1.55
N TRP A 69 -4.86 -28.02 2.49
CA TRP A 69 -4.17 -27.31 3.58
C TRP A 69 -3.29 -26.14 3.09
N PRO A 70 -2.45 -26.30 2.05
CA PRO A 70 -1.67 -25.17 1.50
C PRO A 70 -2.54 -24.01 1.02
N ILE A 71 -3.67 -24.30 0.36
CA ILE A 71 -4.57 -23.29 -0.18
C ILE A 71 -5.31 -22.56 0.96
N LYS A 72 -5.69 -23.26 2.03
CA LYS A 72 -6.26 -22.67 3.25
C LYS A 72 -5.30 -21.68 3.90
N ILE A 73 -4.02 -22.05 4.00
CA ILE A 73 -2.98 -21.16 4.55
C ILE A 73 -2.85 -19.92 3.67
N LEU A 74 -2.72 -20.10 2.36
CA LEU A 74 -2.61 -19.01 1.40
C LEU A 74 -3.82 -18.06 1.49
N PHE A 75 -5.03 -18.61 1.57
CA PHE A 75 -6.26 -17.86 1.74
C PHE A 75 -6.28 -17.07 3.06
N GLY A 76 -5.86 -17.69 4.16
CA GLY A 76 -5.75 -17.04 5.46
C GLY A 76 -4.76 -15.86 5.45
N ILE A 77 -3.60 -16.02 4.79
CA ILE A 77 -2.63 -14.93 4.57
C ILE A 77 -3.28 -13.80 3.78
N GLY A 78 -3.99 -14.13 2.70
CA GLY A 78 -4.72 -13.16 1.89
C GLY A 78 -5.75 -12.36 2.69
N ILE A 79 -6.49 -13.00 3.60
CA ILE A 79 -7.43 -12.33 4.52
C ILE A 79 -6.69 -11.36 5.43
N ILE A 80 -5.60 -11.79 6.07
CA ILE A 80 -4.84 -10.96 7.01
C ILE A 80 -4.28 -9.73 6.27
N MET A 81 -3.65 -9.94 5.12
CA MET A 81 -3.12 -8.85 4.29
C MET A 81 -4.22 -7.88 3.86
N SER A 82 -5.37 -8.40 3.44
CA SER A 82 -6.52 -7.57 3.03
C SER A 82 -7.06 -6.77 4.22
N GLY A 83 -7.18 -7.37 5.40
CA GLY A 83 -7.64 -6.69 6.61
C GLY A 83 -6.70 -5.56 7.01
N ILE A 84 -5.40 -5.83 7.10
CA ILE A 84 -4.39 -4.82 7.43
C ILE A 84 -4.37 -3.72 6.38
N GLY A 85 -4.37 -4.09 5.09
CA GLY A 85 -4.36 -3.14 3.99
C GLY A 85 -5.60 -2.26 3.94
N ALA A 86 -6.79 -2.81 4.20
CA ALA A 86 -8.04 -2.04 4.26
C ALA A 86 -8.01 -1.02 5.40
N VAL A 87 -7.64 -1.45 6.60
CA VAL A 87 -7.54 -0.57 7.77
C VAL A 87 -6.50 0.53 7.52
N GLY A 88 -5.30 0.17 7.03
CA GLY A 88 -4.25 1.14 6.72
C GLY A 88 -4.65 2.12 5.62
N SER A 89 -5.40 1.67 4.61
CA SER A 89 -5.90 2.55 3.54
C SER A 89 -6.90 3.57 4.08
N LEU A 90 -7.82 3.14 4.96
CA LEU A 90 -8.77 4.04 5.61
C LEU A 90 -8.04 5.05 6.52
N ILE A 91 -7.04 4.60 7.28
CA ILE A 91 -6.21 5.50 8.10
C ILE A 91 -5.48 6.52 7.21
N GLY A 92 -4.90 6.09 6.09
CA GLY A 92 -4.20 6.98 5.16
C GLY A 92 -5.12 8.04 4.52
N LEU A 93 -6.40 7.74 4.33
CA LEU A 93 -7.37 8.67 3.75
C LEU A 93 -8.02 9.61 4.77
N PHE A 94 -8.29 9.12 5.99
CA PHE A 94 -9.18 9.81 6.92
C PHE A 94 -8.53 10.21 8.26
N SER A 95 -7.36 9.67 8.60
CA SER A 95 -6.71 9.99 9.87
C SER A 95 -5.85 11.26 9.78
N SER A 96 -5.87 12.06 10.84
CA SER A 96 -4.91 13.15 11.06
C SER A 96 -3.63 12.68 11.76
N ARG A 97 -3.62 11.44 12.28
CA ARG A 97 -2.47 10.88 13.00
C ARG A 97 -1.98 9.60 12.32
N TYR A 98 -0.69 9.54 12.08
CA TYR A 98 0.02 8.36 11.61
C TYR A 98 1.41 8.32 12.25
N PRO A 99 2.00 7.13 12.39
CA PRO A 99 3.33 7.02 12.97
C PRO A 99 4.41 7.59 12.07
N GLU A 100 5.30 8.40 12.63
CA GLU A 100 6.43 8.99 11.90
C GLU A 100 7.45 7.95 11.42
N TRP A 101 7.54 6.78 12.06
CA TRP A 101 8.44 5.70 11.65
C TRP A 101 8.09 5.10 10.27
N LEU A 102 6.90 5.39 9.73
CA LEU A 102 6.53 4.99 8.37
C LEU A 102 7.22 5.83 7.28
N LEU A 103 7.67 7.03 7.65
CA LEU A 103 8.27 8.01 6.76
C LEU A 103 9.73 7.64 6.46
N PRO A 104 10.19 7.84 5.21
CA PRO A 104 11.61 7.74 4.92
C PRO A 104 12.37 8.92 5.55
N GLN A 105 13.64 8.69 5.90
CA GLN A 105 14.50 9.68 6.56
C GLN A 105 14.52 11.03 5.82
N TRP A 106 14.61 10.97 4.48
CA TRP A 106 14.64 12.16 3.65
C TRP A 106 13.41 13.06 3.82
N ARG A 107 12.25 12.48 4.14
CA ARG A 107 11.00 13.22 4.36
C ARG A 107 10.97 13.82 5.77
N ILE A 108 11.48 13.10 6.76
CA ILE A 108 11.61 13.60 8.14
C ILE A 108 12.49 14.85 8.17
N ASP A 109 13.59 14.84 7.41
CA ASP A 109 14.55 15.94 7.33
C ASP A 109 14.16 17.02 6.30
N SER A 110 13.01 16.90 5.64
CA SER A 110 12.62 17.81 4.55
C SER A 110 12.18 19.19 5.09
N PRO A 111 12.74 20.30 4.59
CA PRO A 111 12.32 21.64 5.00
C PRO A 111 10.91 22.01 4.47
N HIS A 112 10.32 21.18 3.61
CA HIS A 112 8.99 21.35 3.03
C HIS A 112 7.93 20.51 3.77
N ARG A 113 8.29 19.86 4.88
CA ARG A 113 7.33 19.14 5.72
C ARG A 113 6.50 20.13 6.54
N LYS A 114 5.20 20.15 6.28
CA LYS A 114 4.20 20.98 6.97
C LYS A 114 3.53 20.19 8.08
#